data_AF-A0A524IBV1-F1
#
_entry.id   AF-A0A524IBV1-F1
#
_cell.length_a   1.000
_cell.length_b   1.000
_cell.length_c   1.000
_cell.angle_alpha   90.00
_cell.angle_beta   90.00
_cell.angle_gamma   90.00
#
_symmetry.space_group_name_H-M   'P 1'
#
loop_
_entity.id
_entity.type
_entity.pdbx_description
1 polymer ?
#
loop_
_entity_poly.entity_id
_entity_poly.type
_entity_poly.pdbx_seq_one_letter_code
_entity_poly.pdbx_strand_id
1 'polypeptide(L)'
;MYYKAMDSAVIFPIAFLATCSIAIILKTRHGPVIEAEPPPSRPARPGGFSLAILGAAVVACLLLLLSPAASRADIYQWKDNQGTMHFTDDETTIPAKYRKNSSRLIREAPSVISPEKASPSPGMKQDPLPGSARDGLSAGEEAAQEAAREEELASLVEQQKAKIAAKEEHIRAVDAKRSLAVNPLRNRIVDQADMDLDDKYKDELPGDKERLREFESSLESIK
;
A
#
# COMPACT_ATOMS: atom_id res chain seq x y z
N MET A 1 -6.56 -21.99 26.93
CA MET A 1 -5.71 -23.20 26.99
C MET A 1 -5.21 -23.46 25.57
N TYR A 2 -3.94 -23.41 25.17
CA TYR A 2 -2.63 -23.50 25.80
C TYR A 2 -1.64 -22.56 25.08
N TYR A 3 -0.64 -22.06 25.81
CA TYR A 3 0.49 -21.23 25.33
C TYR A 3 1.36 -21.94 24.27
N LYS A 4 1.91 -21.17 23.31
CA LYS A 4 3.31 -21.35 22.92
C LYS A 4 3.93 -20.05 22.39
N ALA A 5 4.65 -19.39 23.28
CA ALA A 5 5.73 -18.48 22.94
C ALA A 5 6.86 -19.25 22.27
N MET A 6 7.43 -18.69 21.19
CA MET A 6 8.81 -18.98 20.78
C MET A 6 9.45 -17.67 20.32
N ASP A 7 10.09 -17.00 21.27
CA ASP A 7 11.36 -16.33 21.05
C ASP A 7 12.36 -17.34 20.47
N SER A 8 13.05 -16.97 19.40
CA SER A 8 14.32 -17.55 18.92
C SER A 8 14.86 -16.60 17.85
N ALA A 9 15.60 -15.56 18.23
CA ALA A 9 17.06 -15.62 18.26
C ALA A 9 17.66 -16.17 16.94
N VAL A 10 17.97 -15.26 16.01
CA VAL A 10 19.11 -15.43 15.09
C VAL A 10 20.01 -14.22 15.29
N ILE A 11 20.80 -14.33 16.34
CA ILE A 11 21.94 -13.47 16.65
C ILE A 11 23.20 -14.23 16.19
N PHE A 12 24.14 -13.47 15.61
CA PHE A 12 25.56 -13.77 15.32
C PHE A 12 25.92 -14.40 13.96
N PRO A 13 27.17 -14.19 13.45
CA PRO A 13 28.24 -13.26 13.88
C PRO A 13 28.95 -12.52 12.72
N ILE A 14 29.21 -11.21 12.84
CA ILE A 14 30.46 -10.63 12.32
C ILE A 14 31.00 -9.65 13.37
N ALA A 15 31.46 -10.22 14.49
CA ALA A 15 32.49 -9.63 15.31
C ALA A 15 33.75 -10.48 15.09
N PHE A 16 34.69 -9.99 14.29
CA PHE A 16 36.09 -10.45 14.37
C PHE A 16 37.01 -9.31 13.92
N LEU A 17 38.00 -9.03 14.77
CA LEU A 17 39.19 -8.19 14.54
C LEU A 17 39.08 -6.69 14.84
N ALA A 18 38.86 -6.39 16.12
CA ALA A 18 39.73 -5.43 16.81
C ALA A 18 40.94 -6.21 17.37
N THR A 19 42.18 -5.82 17.04
CA THR A 19 43.37 -5.82 17.94
C THR A 19 44.66 -5.48 17.17
N CYS A 20 45.55 -4.76 17.86
CA CYS A 20 46.98 -4.49 17.56
C CYS A 20 47.26 -3.40 16.49
N SER A 21 48.00 -2.30 16.73
CA SER A 21 49.00 -1.97 17.76
C SER A 21 49.14 -0.45 17.92
N ILE A 22 48.90 0.07 19.12
CA ILE A 22 49.42 1.37 19.55
C ILE A 22 50.79 1.09 20.18
N ALA A 23 51.85 1.20 19.38
CA ALA A 23 53.22 1.17 19.88
C ALA A 23 53.64 2.60 20.22
N ILE A 24 53.57 2.92 21.51
CA ILE A 24 54.17 4.10 22.13
C ILE A 24 55.69 3.97 22.01
N ILE A 25 56.33 4.80 21.18
CA ILE A 25 57.79 4.96 21.17
C ILE A 25 58.13 6.22 21.98
N LEU A 26 58.42 6.01 23.26
CA LEU A 26 59.25 6.91 24.05
C LEU A 26 60.70 6.66 23.63
N LYS A 27 61.32 7.60 22.91
CA LYS A 27 62.78 7.63 22.76
C LYS A 27 63.34 8.91 23.37
N THR A 28 64.07 8.69 24.45
CA THR A 28 64.85 9.61 25.27
C THR A 28 65.78 10.52 24.47
N ARG A 29 65.79 11.80 24.86
CA ARG A 29 66.84 12.79 24.57
C ARG A 29 68.22 12.30 25.03
N HIS A 30 69.22 12.43 24.16
CA HIS A 30 70.58 12.82 24.53
C HIS A 30 71.13 13.69 23.39
N GLY A 31 71.78 14.80 23.76
CA GLY A 31 72.24 15.86 22.86
C GLY A 31 73.54 15.53 22.08
N PRO A 32 74.31 16.56 21.67
CA PRO A 32 74.39 16.96 20.28
C PRO A 32 75.76 16.69 19.66
N VAL A 33 75.79 16.39 18.35
CA VAL A 33 77.01 16.50 17.53
C VAL A 33 76.60 17.10 16.19
N ILE A 34 77.31 18.16 15.83
CA ILE A 34 77.19 18.96 14.61
C ILE A 34 77.83 18.16 13.48
N GLU A 35 77.05 17.77 12.46
CA GLU A 35 77.61 17.35 11.17
C GLU A 35 76.61 17.62 10.04
N ALA A 36 77.13 18.08 8.90
CA ALA A 36 76.42 18.81 7.86
C ALA A 36 75.31 18.00 7.14
N GLU A 37 74.18 18.67 6.91
CA GLU A 37 72.96 18.15 6.26
C GLU A 37 73.17 17.78 4.77
N PRO A 38 72.89 16.53 4.35
CA PRO A 38 72.48 16.24 2.97
C PRO A 38 71.00 16.64 2.75
N PRO A 39 70.58 16.98 1.52
CA PRO A 39 69.25 17.52 1.26
C PRO A 39 68.13 16.53 1.66
N PRO A 40 67.00 17.02 2.19
CA PRO A 40 65.93 16.15 2.68
C PRO A 40 65.30 15.37 1.53
N SER A 41 65.44 14.03 1.57
CA SER A 41 64.66 13.12 0.75
C SER A 41 63.17 13.32 1.06
N ARG A 42 62.41 13.74 0.05
CA ARG A 42 60.96 13.99 0.15
C ARG A 42 60.25 12.76 0.75
N PRO A 43 59.40 12.91 1.77
CA PRO A 43 58.60 11.79 2.26
C PRO A 43 57.61 11.36 1.17
N ALA A 44 57.63 10.07 0.84
CA ALA A 44 56.65 9.46 -0.05
C ALA A 44 55.25 9.67 0.55
N ARG A 45 54.38 10.37 -0.19
CA ARG A 45 52.98 10.58 0.20
C ARG A 45 52.30 9.20 0.37
N PRO A 46 51.78 8.85 1.55
CA PRO A 46 50.93 7.67 1.68
C PRO A 46 49.67 7.90 0.82
N GLY A 47 49.41 6.96 -0.09
CA GLY A 47 48.38 7.06 -1.11
C GLY A 47 46.99 7.32 -0.54
N GLY A 48 46.30 8.33 -1.07
CA GLY A 48 44.94 8.73 -0.70
C GLY A 48 43.84 7.73 -1.11
N PHE A 49 44.13 6.44 -1.14
CA PHE A 49 43.21 5.40 -1.58
C PHE A 49 42.26 4.91 -0.47
N SER A 50 42.50 5.20 0.82
CA SER A 50 41.73 4.58 1.92
C SER A 50 40.33 5.15 2.19
N LEU A 51 40.06 6.43 1.93
CA LEU A 51 38.73 7.02 2.21
C LEU A 51 37.73 6.76 1.07
N ALA A 52 38.19 6.74 -0.18
CA ALA A 52 37.34 6.49 -1.33
C ALA A 52 36.78 5.06 -1.35
N ILE A 53 37.60 4.07 -0.96
CA ILE A 53 37.21 2.66 -0.92
C ILE A 53 36.19 2.40 0.21
N LEU A 54 36.38 3.03 1.38
CA LEU A 54 35.44 2.91 2.49
C LEU A 54 34.08 3.56 2.14
N GLY A 55 34.11 4.75 1.52
CA GLY A 55 32.90 5.42 1.05
C GLY A 55 32.14 4.60 -0.01
N ALA A 56 32.87 4.03 -0.98
CA ALA A 56 32.28 3.16 -2.00
C ALA A 56 31.66 1.89 -1.40
N ALA A 57 32.30 1.29 -0.39
CA ALA A 57 31.77 0.12 0.30
C ALA A 57 30.47 0.42 1.06
N VAL A 58 30.40 1.57 1.75
CA VAL A 58 29.18 2.01 2.45
C VAL A 58 28.04 2.26 1.46
N VAL A 59 28.31 2.94 0.35
CA VAL A 59 27.32 3.20 -0.70
C VAL A 59 26.83 1.89 -1.33
N ALA A 60 27.73 0.95 -1.62
CA ALA A 60 27.36 -0.37 -2.15
C ALA A 60 26.50 -1.19 -1.17
N CYS A 61 26.82 -1.16 0.13
CA CYS A 61 25.99 -1.79 1.15
C CYS A 61 24.60 -1.15 1.25
N LEU A 62 24.50 0.17 1.19
CA LEU A 62 23.20 0.85 1.15
C LEU A 62 22.39 0.47 -0.10
N LEU A 63 23.02 0.40 -1.27
CA LEU A 63 22.35 0.00 -2.51
C LEU A 63 21.83 -1.45 -2.46
N LEU A 64 22.55 -2.36 -1.79
CA LEU A 64 22.10 -3.73 -1.58
C LEU A 64 20.90 -3.81 -0.62
N LEU A 65 20.89 -2.99 0.43
CA LEU A 65 19.76 -2.92 1.37
C LEU A 65 18.50 -2.28 0.76
N LEU A 66 18.68 -1.38 -0.22
CA LEU A 66 17.58 -0.76 -0.97
C LEU A 66 17.10 -1.62 -2.15
N SER A 67 17.71 -2.79 -2.38
CA SER A 67 17.26 -3.68 -3.45
C SER A 67 15.87 -4.27 -3.09
N PRO A 68 14.85 -4.10 -3.95
CA PRO A 68 13.54 -4.66 -3.69
C PRO A 68 13.65 -6.19 -3.66
N ALA A 69 13.45 -6.78 -2.48
CA ALA A 69 13.31 -8.22 -2.36
C ALA A 69 12.05 -8.64 -3.13
N ALA A 70 12.21 -9.48 -4.15
CA ALA A 70 11.08 -10.05 -4.88
C ALA A 70 10.30 -10.98 -3.94
N SER A 71 9.31 -10.45 -3.25
CA SER A 71 8.37 -11.24 -2.46
C SER A 71 7.43 -11.97 -3.41
N ARG A 72 7.58 -13.30 -3.51
CA ARG A 72 6.64 -14.16 -4.23
C ARG A 72 5.53 -14.57 -3.27
N ALA A 73 4.46 -13.78 -3.24
CA ALA A 73 3.20 -14.19 -2.64
C ALA A 73 2.27 -14.60 -3.78
N ASP A 74 2.01 -15.91 -3.88
CA ASP A 74 1.07 -16.46 -4.85
C ASP A 74 -0.32 -16.49 -4.22
N ILE A 75 -1.31 -15.91 -4.91
CA ILE A 75 -2.70 -15.95 -4.47
C ILE A 75 -3.41 -17.02 -5.28
N TYR A 76 -4.05 -17.98 -4.61
CA TYR A 76 -4.79 -19.06 -5.23
C TYR A 76 -6.28 -18.75 -5.20
N GLN A 77 -6.97 -19.01 -6.30
CA GLN A 77 -8.43 -18.93 -6.37
C GLN A 77 -9.04 -20.29 -6.68
N TRP A 78 -10.15 -20.61 -6.04
CA TRP A 78 -10.91 -21.83 -6.32
C TRP A 78 -12.41 -21.61 -6.13
N LYS A 79 -13.20 -22.36 -6.90
CA LYS A 79 -14.66 -22.31 -6.87
C LYS A 79 -15.18 -23.55 -6.15
N ASP A 80 -16.07 -23.36 -5.19
CA ASP A 80 -16.71 -24.47 -4.50
C ASP A 80 -17.87 -25.07 -5.31
N ASN A 81 -18.56 -26.05 -4.72
CA ASN A 81 -19.71 -26.71 -5.33
C ASN A 81 -20.99 -25.86 -5.36
N GLN A 82 -21.09 -24.82 -4.53
CA GLN A 82 -22.18 -23.84 -4.54
C GLN A 82 -21.93 -22.72 -5.55
N GLY A 83 -20.72 -22.65 -6.08
CA GLY A 83 -20.30 -21.67 -7.05
C GLY A 83 -19.71 -20.40 -6.45
N THR A 84 -19.42 -20.39 -5.15
CA THR A 84 -18.75 -19.29 -4.46
C THR A 84 -17.24 -19.34 -4.73
N MET A 85 -16.65 -18.17 -4.99
CA MET A 85 -15.22 -18.01 -5.23
C MET A 85 -14.48 -17.75 -3.92
N HIS A 86 -13.42 -18.52 -3.66
CA HIS A 86 -12.56 -18.40 -2.48
C HIS A 86 -11.13 -18.05 -2.90
N PHE A 87 -10.44 -17.27 -2.06
CA PHE A 87 -9.05 -16.86 -2.25
C PHE A 87 -8.21 -17.28 -1.05
N THR A 88 -7.00 -17.78 -1.29
CA THR A 88 -6.06 -18.16 -0.23
C THR A 88 -4.62 -17.98 -0.67
N ASP A 89 -3.75 -17.64 0.28
CA ASP A 89 -2.31 -17.48 0.05
C ASP A 89 -1.53 -18.81 0.24
N ASP A 90 -2.18 -19.84 0.79
CA ASP A 90 -1.58 -21.14 1.04
C ASP A 90 -2.39 -22.25 0.34
N GLU A 91 -1.72 -22.99 -0.54
CA GLU A 91 -2.28 -24.10 -1.30
C GLU A 91 -2.75 -25.26 -0.39
N THR A 92 -2.16 -25.41 0.80
CA THR A 92 -2.51 -26.50 1.73
C THR A 92 -3.91 -26.33 2.31
N THR A 93 -4.38 -25.09 2.43
CA THR A 93 -5.73 -24.71 2.88
C THR A 93 -6.82 -25.08 1.88
N ILE A 94 -6.47 -25.32 0.61
CA ILE A 94 -7.42 -25.73 -0.43
C ILE A 94 -7.81 -27.19 -0.19
N PRO A 95 -9.11 -27.53 -0.07
CA PRO A 95 -9.53 -28.92 0.08
C PRO A 95 -9.10 -29.76 -1.13
N ALA A 96 -8.65 -31.00 -0.89
CA ALA A 96 -8.05 -31.86 -1.92
C ALA A 96 -8.91 -32.05 -3.19
N LYS A 97 -10.23 -31.91 -3.06
CA LYS A 97 -11.21 -31.99 -4.17
C LYS A 97 -11.08 -30.84 -5.17
N TYR A 98 -10.60 -29.68 -4.73
CA TYR A 98 -10.54 -28.45 -5.53
C TYR A 98 -9.12 -28.07 -5.97
N ARG A 99 -8.08 -28.71 -5.43
CA ARG A 99 -6.67 -28.46 -5.81
C ARG A 99 -6.37 -28.68 -7.30
N LYS A 100 -7.10 -29.58 -7.97
CA LYS A 100 -6.94 -29.81 -9.41
C LYS A 100 -7.56 -28.72 -10.29
N ASN A 101 -8.47 -27.92 -9.73
CA ASN A 101 -9.22 -26.87 -10.42
C ASN A 101 -8.87 -25.45 -9.89
N SER A 102 -7.87 -25.32 -9.01
CA SER A 102 -7.40 -24.02 -8.52
C SER A 102 -6.51 -23.37 -9.57
N SER A 103 -6.83 -22.15 -9.96
CA SER A 103 -5.97 -21.33 -10.82
C SER A 103 -5.05 -20.49 -9.94
N ARG A 104 -3.74 -20.51 -10.24
CA ARG A 104 -2.77 -19.62 -9.59
C ARG A 104 -2.95 -18.23 -10.18
N LEU A 105 -3.38 -17.28 -9.36
CA LEU A 105 -3.40 -15.87 -9.75
C LEU A 105 -1.96 -15.35 -9.61
N ILE A 106 -1.18 -15.50 -10.68
CA ILE A 106 0.08 -14.76 -10.79
C ILE A 106 -0.34 -13.29 -10.85
N ARG A 107 0.23 -12.47 -9.96
CA ARG A 107 0.06 -11.02 -9.96
C ARG A 107 0.72 -10.45 -11.23
N GLU A 108 0.12 -10.67 -12.39
CA GLU A 108 0.37 -9.83 -13.55
C GLU A 108 -0.13 -8.44 -13.17
N ALA A 109 0.78 -7.46 -13.26
CA ALA A 109 0.38 -6.05 -13.24
C ALA A 109 -0.78 -5.86 -14.22
N PRO A 110 -1.82 -5.06 -13.90
CA PRO A 110 -3.04 -4.99 -14.69
C PRO A 110 -2.69 -4.64 -16.14
N SER A 111 -2.64 -5.66 -16.99
CA SER A 111 -2.64 -5.49 -18.42
C SER A 111 -4.04 -5.00 -18.74
N VAL A 112 -4.12 -3.82 -19.33
CA VAL A 112 -5.35 -3.21 -19.80
C VAL A 112 -5.98 -4.18 -20.81
N ILE A 113 -6.92 -5.00 -20.33
CA ILE A 113 -7.75 -5.83 -21.21
C ILE A 113 -8.74 -4.88 -21.86
N SER A 114 -8.40 -4.50 -23.09
CA SER A 114 -9.30 -3.93 -24.08
C SER A 114 -10.53 -4.86 -24.23
N PRO A 115 -11.77 -4.34 -24.15
CA PRO A 115 -12.96 -5.17 -24.27
C PRO A 115 -13.17 -5.52 -25.75
N GLU A 116 -12.55 -6.60 -26.23
CA GLU A 116 -12.97 -7.24 -27.47
C GLU A 116 -14.09 -8.25 -27.18
N LYS A 117 -15.20 -8.10 -27.91
CA LYS A 117 -16.00 -9.21 -28.44
C LYS A 117 -16.76 -10.07 -27.43
N ALA A 118 -17.85 -9.52 -26.90
CA ALA A 118 -19.00 -10.36 -26.54
C ALA A 118 -19.68 -10.85 -27.83
N SER A 119 -19.35 -12.07 -28.26
CA SER A 119 -20.15 -12.81 -29.24
C SER A 119 -21.36 -13.44 -28.51
N PRO A 120 -22.58 -13.38 -29.08
CA PRO A 120 -23.78 -13.90 -28.45
C PRO A 120 -23.86 -15.42 -28.64
N SER A 121 -24.09 -16.16 -27.56
CA SER A 121 -24.43 -17.59 -27.59
C SER A 121 -25.80 -17.84 -26.98
N PRO A 122 -26.51 -18.91 -27.40
CA PRO A 122 -27.89 -18.81 -27.81
C PRO A 122 -28.85 -19.37 -26.78
N GLY A 123 -30.03 -18.75 -26.72
CA GLY A 123 -31.31 -19.26 -26.25
C GLY A 123 -31.29 -20.48 -25.34
N MET A 124 -31.33 -20.24 -24.03
CA MET A 124 -31.88 -21.22 -23.10
C MET A 124 -33.35 -20.88 -22.87
N LYS A 125 -34.21 -21.74 -23.41
CA LYS A 125 -35.66 -21.73 -23.24
C LYS A 125 -35.97 -21.71 -21.75
N GLN A 126 -36.70 -20.68 -21.31
CA GLN A 126 -37.38 -20.70 -20.01
C GLN A 126 -38.55 -21.66 -20.14
N ASP A 127 -38.47 -22.82 -19.50
CA ASP A 127 -39.66 -23.55 -19.10
C ASP A 127 -40.37 -22.73 -18.00
N PRO A 128 -41.69 -22.51 -18.08
CA PRO A 128 -42.42 -21.83 -17.04
C PRO A 128 -42.53 -22.75 -15.82
N LEU A 129 -41.84 -22.41 -14.72
CA LEU A 129 -42.10 -23.06 -13.44
C LEU A 129 -43.50 -22.68 -12.94
N PRO A 130 -44.21 -23.64 -12.33
CA PRO A 130 -45.59 -23.49 -11.92
C PRO A 130 -45.69 -22.64 -10.65
N GLY A 131 -46.67 -21.72 -10.67
CA GLY A 131 -47.26 -21.00 -9.54
C GLY A 131 -46.54 -21.08 -8.19
N SER A 132 -45.67 -20.10 -7.92
CA SER A 132 -45.41 -19.71 -6.54
C SER A 132 -46.68 -19.04 -6.02
N ALA A 133 -47.44 -19.79 -5.23
CA ALA A 133 -48.52 -19.28 -4.41
C ALA A 133 -48.03 -18.00 -3.71
N ARG A 134 -48.65 -16.87 -4.08
CA ARG A 134 -48.67 -15.66 -3.29
C ARG A 134 -49.58 -15.94 -2.09
N ASP A 135 -49.08 -16.70 -1.13
CA ASP A 135 -49.66 -16.75 0.21
C ASP A 135 -48.92 -15.71 1.04
N GLY A 136 -49.70 -14.79 1.61
CA GLY A 136 -49.24 -13.53 2.17
C GLY A 136 -48.14 -13.69 3.22
N LEU A 137 -47.01 -13.03 2.97
CA LEU A 137 -46.13 -12.58 4.03
C LEU A 137 -47.00 -11.81 5.05
N SER A 138 -46.87 -12.17 6.32
CA SER A 138 -47.63 -11.47 7.36
C SER A 138 -47.20 -10.00 7.38
N ALA A 139 -48.13 -9.08 7.68
CA ALA A 139 -47.82 -7.65 7.78
C ALA A 139 -46.62 -7.32 8.71
N GLY A 140 -46.27 -8.24 9.62
CA GLY A 140 -45.10 -8.11 10.49
C GLY A 140 -43.75 -8.37 9.79
N GLU A 141 -43.69 -9.25 8.79
CA GLU A 141 -42.44 -9.54 8.06
C GLU A 141 -42.13 -8.45 7.03
N GLU A 142 -43.16 -7.87 6.41
CA GLU A 142 -43.02 -6.75 5.47
C GLU A 142 -42.52 -5.49 6.18
N ALA A 143 -43.08 -5.17 7.35
CA ALA A 143 -42.62 -4.06 8.19
C ALA A 143 -41.18 -4.25 8.70
N ALA A 144 -40.78 -5.47 9.05
CA ALA A 144 -39.40 -5.76 9.47
C ALA A 144 -38.41 -5.61 8.31
N GLN A 145 -38.80 -6.01 7.09
CA GLN A 145 -37.96 -5.86 5.91
C GLN A 145 -37.84 -4.40 5.46
N GLU A 146 -38.90 -3.61 5.61
CA GLU A 146 -38.91 -2.17 5.31
C GLU A 146 -38.01 -1.40 6.28
N ALA A 147 -38.10 -1.67 7.59
CA ALA A 147 -37.22 -1.08 8.59
C ALA A 147 -35.73 -1.39 8.33
N ALA A 148 -35.41 -2.63 7.93
CA ALA A 148 -34.03 -3.01 7.59
C ALA A 148 -33.50 -2.27 6.35
N ARG A 149 -34.35 -2.04 5.34
CA ARG A 149 -33.99 -1.24 4.16
C ARG A 149 -33.80 0.24 4.52
N GLU A 150 -34.65 0.79 5.38
CA GLU A 150 -34.50 2.17 5.86
C GLU A 150 -33.15 2.37 6.57
N GLU A 151 -32.76 1.44 7.46
CA GLU A 151 -31.47 1.47 8.15
C GLU A 151 -30.29 1.38 7.15
N GLU A 152 -30.39 0.50 6.15
CA GLU A 152 -29.38 0.39 5.10
C GLU A 152 -29.26 1.68 4.29
N LEU A 153 -30.37 2.27 3.84
CA LEU A 153 -30.38 3.55 3.13
C LEU A 153 -29.81 4.69 3.99
N ALA A 154 -30.17 4.75 5.27
CA ALA A 154 -29.63 5.76 6.20
C ALA A 154 -28.11 5.64 6.32
N SER A 155 -27.58 4.42 6.38
CA SER A 155 -26.13 4.18 6.41
C SER A 155 -25.44 4.65 5.13
N LEU A 156 -26.06 4.46 3.95
CA LEU A 156 -25.56 4.93 2.67
C LEU A 156 -25.57 6.46 2.57
N VAL A 157 -26.63 7.11 3.07
CA VAL A 157 -26.72 8.57 3.14
C VAL A 157 -25.58 9.14 3.98
N GLU A 158 -25.34 8.59 5.18
CA GLU A 158 -24.27 9.04 6.05
C GLU A 158 -22.88 8.79 5.44
N GLN A 159 -22.67 7.63 4.82
CA GLN A 159 -21.43 7.33 4.11
C GLN A 159 -21.18 8.32 2.95
N GLN A 160 -22.22 8.61 2.16
CA GLN A 160 -22.14 9.51 1.02
C GLN A 160 -21.90 10.97 1.48
N LYS A 161 -22.53 11.40 2.57
CA LYS A 161 -22.26 12.68 3.23
C LYS A 161 -20.82 12.79 3.71
N ALA A 162 -20.31 11.76 4.40
CA ALA A 162 -18.93 11.73 4.87
C ALA A 162 -17.93 11.82 3.72
N LYS A 163 -18.20 11.12 2.60
CA LYS A 163 -17.38 11.19 1.38
C LYS A 163 -17.37 12.60 0.78
N ILE A 164 -18.53 13.23 0.65
CA ILE A 164 -18.65 14.62 0.17
C ILE A 164 -17.89 15.57 1.09
N ALA A 165 -18.09 15.46 2.40
CA ALA A 165 -17.45 16.32 3.39
C ALA A 165 -15.91 16.22 3.32
N ALA A 166 -15.37 14.99 3.21
CA ALA A 166 -13.93 14.77 3.08
C ALA A 166 -13.36 15.40 1.79
N LYS A 167 -14.07 15.29 0.66
CA LYS A 167 -13.67 15.94 -0.59
C LYS A 167 -13.71 17.46 -0.50
N GLU A 168 -14.78 18.02 0.07
CA GLU A 168 -14.92 19.47 0.27
C GLU A 168 -13.88 20.03 1.25
N GLU A 169 -13.50 19.26 2.27
CA GLU A 169 -12.39 19.62 3.16
C GLU A 169 -11.06 19.65 2.42
N HIS A 170 -10.77 18.65 1.57
CA HIS A 170 -9.55 18.66 0.76
C HIS A 170 -9.48 19.88 -0.16
N ILE A 171 -10.55 20.19 -0.88
CA ILE A 171 -10.63 21.38 -1.73
C ILE A 171 -10.38 22.64 -0.91
N ARG A 172 -11.02 22.78 0.26
CA ARG A 172 -10.80 23.92 1.16
C ARG A 172 -9.35 24.01 1.63
N ALA A 173 -8.71 22.89 1.95
CA ALA A 173 -7.31 22.87 2.36
C ALA A 173 -6.38 23.32 1.22
N VAL A 174 -6.61 22.84 0.00
CA VAL A 174 -5.86 23.26 -1.20
C VAL A 174 -6.08 24.74 -1.50
N ASP A 175 -7.32 25.22 -1.46
CA ASP A 175 -7.65 26.62 -1.70
C ASP A 175 -7.08 27.53 -0.61
N ALA A 176 -7.06 27.11 0.66
CA ALA A 176 -6.42 27.84 1.75
C ALA A 176 -4.92 28.00 1.50
N LYS A 177 -4.22 26.93 1.08
CA LYS A 177 -2.79 26.98 0.69
C LYS A 177 -2.55 27.93 -0.48
N ARG A 178 -3.49 28.02 -1.44
CA ARG A 178 -3.42 28.93 -2.60
C ARG A 178 -3.75 30.39 -2.24
N SER A 179 -4.60 30.61 -1.25
CA SER A 179 -5.12 31.94 -0.92
C SER A 179 -4.01 32.88 -0.44
N LEU A 180 -3.95 34.08 -1.05
CA LEU A 180 -2.97 35.11 -0.70
C LEU A 180 -3.15 35.64 0.73
N ALA A 181 -4.36 35.53 1.27
CA ALA A 181 -4.68 35.97 2.62
C ALA A 181 -4.00 35.12 3.71
N VAL A 182 -3.80 33.83 3.45
CA VAL A 182 -3.19 32.89 4.41
C VAL A 182 -1.69 32.70 4.12
N ASN A 183 -1.23 32.95 2.90
CA ASN A 183 0.16 32.80 2.48
C ASN A 183 0.79 34.15 2.08
N PRO A 184 1.33 34.93 3.04
CA PRO A 184 1.92 36.24 2.77
C PRO A 184 3.19 36.18 1.91
N LEU A 185 3.83 35.01 1.83
CA LEU A 185 5.07 34.80 1.08
C LEU A 185 4.82 34.40 -0.38
N ARG A 186 3.56 34.23 -0.82
CA ARG A 186 3.20 33.78 -2.18
C ARG A 186 3.91 32.49 -2.63
N ASN A 187 4.39 31.66 -1.69
CA ASN A 187 4.97 30.38 -2.05
C ASN A 187 3.83 29.43 -2.43
N ARG A 188 3.44 29.48 -3.71
CA ARG A 188 2.45 28.61 -4.38
C ARG A 188 3.03 27.20 -4.58
N ILE A 189 3.61 26.63 -3.54
CA ILE A 189 4.08 25.25 -3.57
C ILE A 189 2.93 24.40 -3.05
N VAL A 190 1.86 24.32 -3.85
CA VAL A 190 0.91 23.22 -3.73
C VAL A 190 1.46 22.13 -4.64
N ASP A 191 1.59 20.92 -4.12
CA ASP A 191 2.11 19.80 -4.88
C ASP A 191 1.21 19.54 -6.10
N GLN A 192 1.79 19.19 -7.25
CA GLN A 192 1.01 18.95 -8.47
C GLN A 192 -0.07 17.88 -8.26
N ALA A 193 0.23 16.86 -7.45
CA ALA A 193 -0.72 15.81 -7.09
C ALA A 193 -1.96 16.35 -6.34
N ASP A 194 -1.79 17.33 -5.45
CA ASP A 194 -2.90 17.98 -4.74
C ASP A 194 -3.76 18.80 -5.72
N MET A 195 -3.15 19.40 -6.75
CA MET A 195 -3.85 20.15 -7.79
C MET A 195 -4.70 19.22 -8.67
N ASP A 196 -4.11 18.12 -9.14
CA ASP A 196 -4.80 17.14 -9.98
C ASP A 196 -5.97 16.48 -9.21
N LEU A 197 -5.80 16.28 -7.90
CA LEU A 197 -6.83 15.73 -7.03
C LEU A 197 -7.95 16.74 -6.74
N ASP A 198 -7.63 18.03 -6.56
CA ASP A 198 -8.60 19.13 -6.44
C ASP A 198 -9.51 19.22 -7.68
N ASP A 199 -8.92 19.21 -8.88
CA ASP A 199 -9.67 19.25 -10.13
C ASP A 199 -10.58 18.03 -10.27
N LYS A 200 -10.06 16.83 -9.97
CA LYS A 200 -10.86 15.60 -9.96
C LYS A 200 -12.04 15.67 -8.98
N TYR A 201 -11.83 16.19 -7.77
CA TYR A 201 -12.91 16.30 -6.79
C TYR A 201 -13.96 17.32 -7.17
N LYS A 202 -13.58 18.42 -7.83
CA LYS A 202 -14.52 19.39 -8.38
C LYS A 202 -15.44 18.79 -9.44
N ASP A 203 -14.91 17.89 -10.26
CA ASP A 203 -15.70 17.18 -11.28
C ASP A 203 -16.63 16.10 -10.68
N GLU A 204 -16.18 15.39 -9.63
CA GLU A 204 -16.97 14.31 -9.01
C GLU A 204 -18.04 14.80 -8.02
N LEU A 205 -17.84 15.96 -7.38
CA LEU A 205 -18.72 16.49 -6.34
C LEU A 205 -20.18 16.70 -6.76
N PRO A 206 -20.47 17.28 -7.95
CA PRO A 206 -21.84 17.45 -8.41
C PRO A 206 -22.60 16.12 -8.47
N GLY A 207 -21.99 15.09 -9.07
CA GLY A 207 -22.60 13.75 -9.14
C GLY A 207 -22.70 13.07 -7.77
N ASP A 208 -21.75 13.30 -6.86
CA ASP A 208 -21.87 12.82 -5.49
C ASP A 208 -23.05 13.47 -4.75
N LYS A 209 -23.30 14.77 -4.96
CA LYS A 209 -24.43 15.52 -4.38
C LYS A 209 -25.77 15.09 -4.96
N GLU A 210 -25.83 14.76 -6.24
CA GLU A 210 -27.03 14.21 -6.87
C GLU A 210 -27.39 12.83 -6.28
N ARG A 211 -26.41 11.92 -6.17
CA ARG A 211 -26.61 10.62 -5.52
C ARG A 211 -27.08 10.75 -4.08
N LEU A 212 -26.53 11.72 -3.34
CA LEU A 212 -27.00 11.99 -1.98
C LEU A 212 -28.48 12.37 -1.97
N ARG A 213 -28.91 13.24 -2.89
CA ARG A 213 -30.32 13.65 -3.02
C ARG A 213 -31.23 12.48 -3.39
N GLU A 214 -30.77 11.57 -4.25
CA GLU A 214 -31.51 10.35 -4.60
C GLU A 214 -31.73 9.43 -3.39
N PHE A 215 -30.68 9.21 -2.57
CA PHE A 215 -30.79 8.42 -1.35
C PHE A 215 -31.70 9.08 -0.31
N GLU A 216 -31.58 10.40 -0.11
CA GLU A 216 -32.46 11.15 0.79
C GLU A 216 -33.92 11.10 0.33
N SER A 217 -34.18 11.27 -0.97
CA SER A 217 -35.54 11.15 -1.53
C SER A 217 -36.10 9.73 -1.41
N SER A 218 -35.24 8.71 -1.54
CA SER A 218 -35.67 7.31 -1.39
C SER A 218 -36.02 6.99 0.06
N LEU A 219 -35.26 7.52 1.02
CA LEU A 219 -35.53 7.38 2.46
C LEU A 219 -36.83 8.11 2.85
N GLU A 220 -37.05 9.33 2.33
CA GLU A 220 -38.30 10.06 2.57
C GLU A 220 -39.54 9.36 2.00
N SER A 221 -39.39 8.61 0.90
CA SER A 221 -40.51 7.84 0.32
C SER A 221 -40.90 6.61 1.13
N ILE A 222 -40.00 6.11 1.98
CA ILE A 222 -40.24 4.93 2.84
C ILE A 222 -40.95 5.33 4.15
N LYS A 223 -40.81 6.60 4.55
CA LYS A 223 -41.30 7.12 5.84
C LYS A 223 -42.72 7.68 5.78
#